data_AF-A0A2V8HZU7-F1
#
_entry.id   AF-A0A2V8HZU7-F1
#
_cell.length_a   1.000
_cell.length_b   1.000
_cell.length_c   1.000
_cell.angle_alpha   90.00
_cell.angle_beta   90.00
_cell.angle_gamma   90.00
#
_symmetry.space_group_name_H-M   'P 1'
#
loop_
_entity.id
_entity.type
_entity.pdbx_description
1 polymer ?
#
loop_
_entity_poly.entity_id
_entity_poly.type
_entity_poly.pdbx_seq_one_letter_code
_entity_poly.pdbx_strand_id
1 'polypeptide(L)'
;MIRLAAAVCAAIVALNVLSCGPGEPRPGTVKDEAMRAGVDVDTLVRPGPAADYFAAMDDNVPAPTLSRDDIDGRNMWMVWTGGNDKLWDRLTVDSLGTFDLLKTISSHPPTAAYKTAYGRRNRFQYLGLVNEPCFKEPDGPDPNRFGLWLDVRDPSCPPDPFADATKYPGVKIGARGTTVPVGSYYGEPTGIVGLRLFPNPDFDEKARQRWDSERYYNDPTYYFDRNLVRPYRVGMSCGFCHVGPNPIRPPADPENPKWENLSANVGAQYFWWDRIFNWRGTDSADTFFYQALHVSRPGTLDTSLVSTDSINNPRTMNAVYLLGPRLGLARKFGRETIAGGERFNKQFNDFVKPDDPLAQLFVWPGTVWTPRVLKDGSDSVGGLGALNRVYINIGLFSEEWLLHFRPVIGGKPITPIPIETAEKNSVYWRATERQTPNMARFFLHSTEPHHLKDAPGGAQYFTESAATVPRGKEVFAERCARCHSSKLPDLPSAIDLENANGPDYLTKWNAYWNWTKTDGFKADMRRLVMADDFRKDNYLSSELRVPVAARHQRVQS
;
A
#
# COMPACT_ATOMS: atom_id res chain seq x y z
N MET A 1 -30.44 -13.75 -45.06
CA MET A 1 -30.12 -13.65 -43.62
C MET A 1 -28.62 -13.65 -43.33
N ILE A 2 -27.82 -14.55 -43.90
CA ILE A 2 -26.36 -14.66 -43.63
C ILE A 2 -25.57 -13.39 -44.05
N ARG A 3 -25.91 -12.75 -45.17
CA ARG A 3 -25.24 -11.51 -45.62
C ARG A 3 -25.58 -10.27 -44.77
N LEU A 4 -26.75 -10.25 -44.14
CA LEU A 4 -27.17 -9.17 -43.25
C LEU A 4 -26.48 -9.31 -41.88
N ALA A 5 -26.33 -10.54 -41.38
CA ALA A 5 -25.59 -10.83 -40.16
C ALA A 5 -24.07 -10.51 -40.29
N ALA A 6 -23.46 -10.81 -41.44
CA ALA A 6 -22.06 -10.47 -41.70
C ALA A 6 -21.82 -8.95 -41.78
N ALA A 7 -22.76 -8.18 -42.36
CA ALA A 7 -22.69 -6.72 -42.42
C ALA A 7 -22.90 -6.07 -41.04
N VAL A 8 -23.80 -6.62 -40.21
CA VAL A 8 -24.01 -6.16 -38.83
C VAL A 8 -22.81 -6.49 -37.95
N CYS A 9 -22.20 -7.67 -38.08
CA CYS A 9 -20.97 -8.01 -37.36
C CYS A 9 -19.78 -7.14 -37.80
N ALA A 10 -19.62 -6.86 -39.10
CA ALA A 10 -18.59 -5.96 -39.60
C ALA A 10 -18.80 -4.51 -39.13
N ALA A 11 -20.05 -4.04 -39.05
CA ALA A 11 -20.38 -2.72 -38.52
C ALA A 11 -20.12 -2.63 -36.99
N ILE A 12 -20.42 -3.67 -36.22
CA ILE A 12 -20.13 -3.73 -34.78
C ILE A 12 -18.62 -3.80 -34.52
N VAL A 13 -17.86 -4.54 -35.34
CA VAL A 13 -16.39 -4.57 -35.24
C VAL A 13 -15.79 -3.23 -35.65
N ALA A 14 -16.29 -2.58 -36.72
CA ALA A 14 -15.85 -1.25 -37.12
C ALA A 14 -16.18 -0.16 -36.07
N LEU A 15 -17.34 -0.25 -35.40
CA LEU A 15 -17.72 0.65 -34.30
C LEU A 15 -16.85 0.46 -33.04
N ASN A 16 -16.35 -0.75 -32.78
CA ASN A 16 -15.42 -0.99 -31.66
C ASN A 16 -13.98 -0.54 -31.98
N VAL A 17 -13.54 -0.62 -33.25
CA VAL A 17 -12.20 -0.14 -33.67
C VAL A 17 -12.15 1.39 -33.81
N LEU A 18 -13.31 2.06 -33.96
CA LEU A 18 -13.44 3.52 -34.02
C LEU A 18 -13.96 4.16 -32.71
N SER A 19 -14.01 3.41 -31.60
CA SER A 19 -14.50 3.89 -30.29
C SER A 19 -13.63 4.97 -29.63
N CYS A 20 -12.55 5.43 -30.24
CA CYS A 20 -11.85 6.63 -29.77
C CYS A 20 -12.52 7.85 -30.38
N GLY A 21 -13.53 8.38 -29.70
CA GLY A 21 -14.10 9.68 -30.05
C GLY A 21 -13.00 10.75 -30.13
N PRO A 22 -13.11 11.79 -30.99
CA PRO A 22 -12.09 12.83 -31.16
C PRO A 22 -11.73 13.67 -29.91
N GLY A 23 -12.34 13.39 -28.74
CA GLY A 23 -12.14 14.13 -27.50
C GLY A 23 -11.79 13.28 -26.27
N GLU A 24 -11.61 11.96 -26.39
CA GLU A 24 -11.18 11.14 -25.25
C GLU A 24 -9.66 11.19 -25.07
N PRO A 25 -9.16 11.34 -23.82
CA PRO A 25 -7.72 11.34 -23.55
C PRO A 25 -7.08 10.00 -23.95
N ARG A 26 -5.88 10.07 -24.55
CA ARG A 26 -5.11 8.89 -24.96
C ARG A 26 -3.98 8.61 -23.97
N PRO A 27 -3.62 7.34 -23.71
CA PRO A 27 -2.42 7.02 -22.95
C PRO A 27 -1.20 7.78 -23.50
N GLY A 28 -0.38 8.31 -22.60
CA GLY A 28 0.83 9.08 -22.87
C GLY A 28 0.60 10.58 -23.04
N THR A 29 -0.66 11.05 -23.06
CA THR A 29 -0.99 12.44 -23.45
C THR A 29 -1.50 13.31 -22.32
N VAL A 30 -1.92 12.73 -21.21
CA VAL A 30 -2.49 13.49 -20.08
C VAL A 30 -1.41 13.88 -19.09
N LYS A 31 -1.68 14.99 -18.38
CA LYS A 31 -0.85 15.53 -17.31
C LYS A 31 -1.60 15.44 -15.99
N ASP A 32 -0.89 15.19 -14.89
CA ASP A 32 -1.51 15.23 -13.57
C ASP A 32 -1.99 16.64 -13.19
N GLU A 33 -2.87 16.73 -12.19
CA GLU A 33 -3.45 18.00 -11.73
C GLU A 33 -2.38 19.04 -11.33
N ALA A 34 -1.30 18.61 -10.67
CA ALA A 34 -0.19 19.48 -10.28
C ALA A 34 0.51 20.08 -11.51
N MET A 35 0.85 19.27 -12.51
CA MET A 35 1.49 19.72 -13.74
C MET A 35 0.57 20.64 -14.57
N ARG A 36 -0.74 20.34 -14.61
CA ARG A 36 -1.72 21.22 -15.27
C ARG A 36 -1.83 22.59 -14.61
N ALA A 37 -1.68 22.64 -13.28
CA ALA A 37 -1.68 23.86 -12.51
C ALA A 37 -0.32 24.60 -12.54
N GLY A 38 0.68 24.06 -13.22
CA GLY A 38 2.02 24.66 -13.30
C GLY A 38 2.80 24.59 -12.00
N VAL A 39 2.48 23.63 -11.13
CA VAL A 39 3.21 23.40 -9.87
C VAL A 39 4.62 22.88 -10.17
N ASP A 40 5.62 23.52 -9.58
CA ASP A 40 6.99 23.03 -9.64
C ASP A 40 7.16 21.88 -8.64
N VAL A 41 7.85 20.82 -9.06
CA VAL A 41 8.19 19.68 -8.20
C VAL A 41 9.01 20.12 -6.99
N ASP A 42 9.80 21.20 -7.11
CA ASP A 42 10.59 21.76 -6.00
C ASP A 42 9.71 22.37 -4.89
N THR A 43 8.44 22.69 -5.16
CA THR A 43 7.49 23.19 -4.15
C THR A 43 6.80 22.09 -3.36
N LEU A 44 6.81 20.84 -3.86
CA LEU A 44 6.31 19.67 -3.14
C LEU A 44 7.41 19.15 -2.21
N VAL A 45 7.68 19.96 -1.18
CA VAL A 45 8.79 19.76 -0.26
C VAL A 45 8.51 18.63 0.72
N ARG A 46 9.59 17.98 1.17
CA ARG A 46 9.55 17.02 2.28
C ARG A 46 9.07 17.69 3.58
N PRO A 47 8.43 16.96 4.49
CA PRO A 47 8.02 17.53 5.76
C PRO A 47 9.21 17.99 6.59
N GLY A 48 9.23 19.25 7.02
CA GLY A 48 10.37 19.82 7.77
C GLY A 48 10.52 19.30 9.22
N PRO A 49 11.61 19.70 9.93
CA PRO A 49 12.04 19.17 11.24
C PRO A 49 10.98 19.17 12.36
N ALA A 50 10.03 20.10 12.32
CA ALA A 50 8.95 20.20 13.30
C ALA A 50 7.88 19.07 13.22
N ALA A 51 8.01 18.13 12.28
CA ALA A 51 6.98 17.14 11.98
C ALA A 51 7.28 15.73 12.50
N ASP A 52 8.04 15.56 13.60
CA ASP A 52 8.19 14.24 14.25
C ASP A 52 6.89 13.83 15.00
N TYR A 53 5.76 13.94 14.30
CA TYR A 53 4.41 13.84 14.82
C TYR A 53 4.04 12.40 15.19
N PHE A 54 4.64 11.42 14.51
CA PHE A 54 4.38 9.99 14.71
C PHE A 54 5.45 9.29 15.57
N ALA A 55 6.32 10.03 16.28
CA ALA A 55 7.42 9.47 17.10
C ALA A 55 6.98 8.33 18.04
N ALA A 56 5.80 8.48 18.64
CA ALA A 56 5.28 7.49 19.57
C ALA A 56 5.01 6.12 18.90
N MET A 57 4.78 6.06 17.58
CA MET A 57 4.54 4.81 16.85
C MET A 57 5.80 3.96 16.66
N ASP A 58 6.98 4.52 16.92
CA ASP A 58 8.26 3.82 16.74
C ASP A 58 8.64 2.97 17.95
N ASP A 59 7.76 2.83 18.94
CA ASP A 59 8.00 1.99 20.12
C ASP A 59 8.25 0.53 19.75
N ASN A 60 9.48 0.07 20.03
CA ASN A 60 9.93 -1.29 19.75
C ASN A 60 11.02 -1.72 20.75
N VAL A 61 11.44 -2.98 20.69
CA VAL A 61 12.52 -3.53 21.54
C VAL A 61 13.61 -4.16 20.67
N PRO A 62 14.77 -3.50 20.49
CA PRO A 62 15.09 -2.14 20.94
C PRO A 62 14.32 -1.06 20.15
N ALA A 63 14.14 0.11 20.76
CA ALA A 63 13.57 1.25 20.05
C ALA A 63 14.54 1.70 18.94
N PRO A 64 14.03 2.04 17.75
CA PRO A 64 14.87 2.48 16.65
C PRO A 64 15.43 3.88 16.93
N THR A 65 16.64 4.15 16.45
CA THR A 65 17.19 5.50 16.43
C THR A 65 17.02 6.08 15.03
N LEU A 66 16.06 6.99 14.87
CA LEU A 66 15.73 7.57 13.57
C LEU A 66 16.44 8.92 13.38
N SER A 67 17.12 9.06 12.25
CA SER A 67 17.65 10.33 11.76
C SER A 67 16.53 11.21 11.21
N ARG A 68 16.87 12.45 10.81
CA ARG A 68 15.90 13.33 10.16
C ARG A 68 15.36 12.75 8.85
N ASP A 69 16.22 12.14 8.04
CA ASP A 69 15.80 11.52 6.78
C ASP A 69 14.86 10.33 7.04
N ASP A 70 15.09 9.55 8.10
CA ASP A 70 14.19 8.47 8.50
C ASP A 70 12.81 9.01 8.89
N ILE A 71 12.76 10.09 9.68
CA ILE A 71 11.50 10.73 10.09
C ILE A 71 10.74 11.27 8.87
N ASP A 72 11.44 11.89 7.90
CA ASP A 72 10.83 12.33 6.65
C ASP A 72 10.26 11.15 5.85
N GLY A 73 10.99 10.03 5.82
CA GLY A 73 10.54 8.79 5.19
C GLY A 73 9.29 8.19 5.84
N ARG A 74 9.25 8.15 7.17
CA ARG A 74 8.06 7.74 7.93
C ARG A 74 6.88 8.66 7.64
N ASN A 75 7.10 9.97 7.60
CA ASN A 75 6.04 10.92 7.29
C ASN A 75 5.49 10.74 5.87
N MET A 76 6.36 10.53 4.88
CA MET A 76 5.94 10.19 3.52
C MET A 76 5.06 8.93 3.51
N TRP A 77 5.50 7.86 4.19
CA TRP A 77 4.73 6.63 4.31
C TRP A 77 3.34 6.85 4.93
N MET A 78 3.25 7.71 5.93
CA MET A 78 2.05 7.95 6.73
C MET A 78 1.04 8.91 6.09
N VAL A 79 1.47 9.94 5.35
CA VAL A 79 0.56 11.00 4.88
C VAL A 79 0.67 11.36 3.39
N TRP A 80 1.70 10.91 2.67
CA TRP A 80 1.81 11.24 1.24
C TRP A 80 0.78 10.44 0.41
N THR A 81 -0.08 11.15 -0.31
CA THR A 81 -1.10 10.55 -1.19
C THR A 81 -0.79 10.70 -2.67
N GLY A 82 0.11 11.64 -3.03
CA GLY A 82 0.50 11.87 -4.43
C GLY A 82 -0.68 12.25 -5.35
N GLY A 83 -1.69 12.97 -4.83
CA GLY A 83 -2.86 13.39 -5.62
C GLY A 83 -3.78 12.24 -6.04
N ASN A 84 -3.70 11.09 -5.37
CA ASN A 84 -4.55 9.94 -5.69
C ASN A 84 -6.02 10.09 -5.28
N ASP A 85 -6.41 11.21 -4.64
CA ASP A 85 -7.80 11.52 -4.29
C ASP A 85 -8.72 11.52 -5.50
N LYS A 86 -8.17 11.82 -6.68
CA LYS A 86 -8.85 11.71 -7.98
C LYS A 86 -9.28 10.29 -8.31
N LEU A 87 -8.39 9.30 -8.16
CA LEU A 87 -8.72 7.91 -8.41
C LEU A 87 -9.92 7.52 -7.55
N TRP A 88 -9.79 7.72 -6.25
CA TRP A 88 -10.78 7.23 -5.29
C TRP A 88 -12.14 7.90 -5.48
N ASP A 89 -12.17 9.19 -5.80
CA ASP A 89 -13.41 9.89 -6.18
C ASP A 89 -14.01 9.35 -7.50
N ARG A 90 -13.16 9.00 -8.47
CA ARG A 90 -13.62 8.41 -9.73
C ARG A 90 -14.19 7.01 -9.54
N LEU A 91 -13.62 6.20 -8.66
CA LEU A 91 -14.14 4.87 -8.34
C LEU A 91 -15.56 4.92 -7.75
N THR A 92 -15.96 6.02 -7.12
CA THR A 92 -17.36 6.22 -6.72
C THR A 92 -18.29 6.21 -7.92
N VAL A 93 -17.90 6.84 -9.02
CA VAL A 93 -18.71 6.84 -10.26
C VAL A 93 -18.65 5.47 -10.94
N ASP A 94 -17.47 4.88 -11.07
CA ASP A 94 -17.29 3.64 -11.82
C ASP A 94 -17.88 2.41 -11.11
N SER A 95 -18.06 2.48 -9.78
CA SER A 95 -18.75 1.46 -8.97
C SER A 95 -20.26 1.72 -8.78
N LEU A 96 -20.83 2.68 -9.52
CA LEU A 96 -22.23 3.09 -9.40
C LEU A 96 -22.61 3.52 -7.96
N GLY A 97 -21.68 4.18 -7.27
CA GLY A 97 -21.80 4.67 -5.89
C GLY A 97 -21.74 3.60 -4.81
N THR A 98 -21.38 2.36 -5.16
CA THR A 98 -21.18 1.28 -4.17
C THR A 98 -19.92 1.53 -3.35
N PHE A 99 -18.84 1.94 -4.00
CA PHE A 99 -17.67 2.50 -3.35
C PHE A 99 -17.90 3.99 -3.13
N ASP A 100 -17.65 4.50 -1.93
CA ASP A 100 -17.61 5.94 -1.65
C ASP A 100 -16.82 6.20 -0.36
N LEU A 101 -15.54 6.57 -0.48
CA LEU A 101 -14.71 6.83 0.70
C LEU A 101 -15.27 7.96 1.57
N LEU A 102 -15.98 8.94 1.00
CA LEU A 102 -16.55 10.03 1.79
C LEU A 102 -17.69 9.51 2.69
N LYS A 103 -18.39 8.45 2.28
CA LYS A 103 -19.31 7.68 3.16
C LYS A 103 -18.56 6.74 4.10
N THR A 104 -17.46 6.12 3.65
CA THR A 104 -16.63 5.23 4.50
C THR A 104 -16.03 5.97 5.70
N ILE A 105 -15.61 7.23 5.54
CA ILE A 105 -15.05 8.04 6.63
C ILE A 105 -16.13 8.74 7.50
N SER A 106 -17.39 8.65 7.11
CA SER A 106 -18.49 9.32 7.80
C SER A 106 -18.87 8.59 9.09
N SER A 107 -19.26 9.37 10.10
CA SER A 107 -19.83 8.89 11.37
C SER A 107 -21.32 9.20 11.50
N HIS A 108 -21.99 9.51 10.38
CA HIS A 108 -23.44 9.76 10.32
C HIS A 108 -24.24 8.61 10.98
N PRO A 109 -25.23 8.90 11.84
CA PRO A 109 -26.06 7.89 12.49
C PRO A 109 -26.91 7.12 11.47
N PRO A 110 -27.20 5.82 11.67
CA PRO A 110 -28.01 5.07 10.72
C PRO A 110 -29.42 5.66 10.61
N THR A 111 -29.95 5.69 9.39
CA THR A 111 -31.34 6.06 9.08
C THR A 111 -32.03 4.92 8.33
N ALA A 112 -33.32 5.09 7.99
CA ALA A 112 -34.03 4.12 7.15
C ALA A 112 -33.37 3.94 5.76
N ALA A 113 -32.76 5.00 5.22
CA ALA A 113 -32.15 5.01 3.89
C ALA A 113 -30.61 4.89 3.92
N TYR A 114 -29.97 5.33 5.00
CA TYR A 114 -28.53 5.27 5.23
C TYR A 114 -28.20 4.25 6.32
N LYS A 115 -28.08 2.97 5.96
CA LYS A 115 -27.97 1.87 6.92
C LYS A 115 -26.52 1.50 7.26
N THR A 116 -25.66 2.48 7.51
CA THR A 116 -24.28 2.17 7.92
C THR A 116 -24.25 1.64 9.35
N ALA A 117 -23.66 0.47 9.54
CA ALA A 117 -23.50 -0.17 10.85
C ALA A 117 -22.26 0.32 11.63
N TYR A 118 -21.56 1.33 11.10
CA TYR A 118 -20.34 1.87 11.67
C TYR A 118 -20.38 3.39 11.84
N GLY A 119 -19.54 3.87 12.74
CA GLY A 119 -19.07 5.23 12.89
C GLY A 119 -17.71 5.17 13.59
N ARG A 120 -17.13 6.30 14.00
CA ARG A 120 -15.85 6.30 14.74
C ARG A 120 -15.89 5.37 15.97
N ARG A 121 -17.00 5.31 16.69
CA ARG A 121 -17.16 4.55 17.94
C ARG A 121 -16.96 3.03 17.84
N ASN A 122 -17.07 2.44 16.65
CA ASN A 122 -16.99 0.99 16.42
C ASN A 122 -16.31 0.64 15.08
N ARG A 123 -15.52 1.57 14.53
CA ARG A 123 -14.94 1.47 13.19
C ARG A 123 -13.88 0.38 13.11
N PHE A 124 -13.07 0.22 14.15
CA PHE A 124 -12.08 -0.84 14.20
C PHE A 124 -12.76 -2.21 14.23
N GLN A 125 -13.77 -2.39 15.07
CA GLN A 125 -14.50 -3.66 15.18
C GLN A 125 -15.23 -4.02 13.87
N TYR A 126 -15.88 -3.04 13.23
CA TYR A 126 -16.70 -3.30 12.04
C TYR A 126 -15.88 -3.33 10.74
N LEU A 127 -14.99 -2.37 10.52
CA LEU A 127 -14.22 -2.22 9.29
C LEU A 127 -12.76 -2.66 9.41
N GLY A 128 -12.21 -2.74 10.63
CA GLY A 128 -10.78 -2.92 10.84
C GLY A 128 -9.95 -1.66 10.62
N LEU A 129 -10.59 -0.49 10.42
CA LEU A 129 -9.88 0.76 10.23
C LEU A 129 -9.39 1.31 11.57
N VAL A 130 -8.18 1.88 11.55
CA VAL A 130 -7.57 2.49 12.73
C VAL A 130 -8.01 3.95 12.84
N ASN A 131 -8.71 4.28 13.92
CA ASN A 131 -9.03 5.66 14.25
C ASN A 131 -7.73 6.43 14.53
N GLU A 132 -7.64 7.65 14.00
CA GLU A 132 -6.55 8.56 14.32
C GLU A 132 -6.72 9.05 15.77
N PRO A 133 -5.67 8.96 16.62
CA PRO A 133 -5.69 9.57 17.94
C PRO A 133 -6.04 11.07 17.85
N CYS A 134 -6.61 11.64 18.92
CA CYS A 134 -7.07 13.03 18.98
C CYS A 134 -8.31 13.38 18.14
N PHE A 135 -9.05 12.40 17.62
CA PHE A 135 -10.36 12.64 17.01
C PHE A 135 -11.49 12.16 17.90
N LYS A 136 -12.69 12.73 17.73
CA LYS A 136 -13.95 12.35 18.37
C LYS A 136 -15.03 12.17 17.32
N GLU A 137 -16.05 11.39 17.65
CA GLU A 137 -17.23 11.25 16.81
C GLU A 137 -17.95 12.62 16.75
N PRO A 138 -18.47 13.07 15.59
CA PRO A 138 -19.19 14.31 15.49
C PRO A 138 -20.55 14.22 16.20
N ASP A 139 -20.95 15.30 16.88
CA ASP A 139 -22.27 15.41 17.53
C ASP A 139 -23.39 15.78 16.54
N GLY A 140 -23.04 16.12 15.29
CA GLY A 140 -23.98 16.59 14.28
C GLY A 140 -23.32 16.86 12.93
N PRO A 141 -24.12 17.26 11.91
CA PRO A 141 -23.59 17.70 10.63
C PRO A 141 -22.82 19.02 10.81
N ASP A 142 -21.61 19.11 10.26
CA ASP A 142 -20.79 20.32 10.38
C ASP A 142 -21.06 21.30 9.21
N PRO A 143 -21.63 22.50 9.46
CA PRO A 143 -21.90 23.48 8.42
C PRO A 143 -20.62 24.00 7.73
N ASN A 144 -19.48 24.01 8.42
CA ASN A 144 -18.17 24.36 7.83
C ASN A 144 -17.62 23.24 6.95
N ARG A 145 -18.23 22.06 7.02
CA ARG A 145 -17.90 20.88 6.20
C ARG A 145 -19.10 20.45 5.37
N PHE A 146 -19.88 21.42 4.90
CA PHE A 146 -20.99 21.22 3.99
C PHE A 146 -22.06 20.24 4.51
N GLY A 147 -22.29 20.21 5.82
CA GLY A 147 -23.28 19.33 6.47
C GLY A 147 -22.87 17.86 6.55
N LEU A 148 -21.58 17.56 6.35
CA LEU A 148 -21.05 16.20 6.49
C LEU A 148 -20.81 15.85 7.97
N TRP A 149 -20.84 14.55 8.26
CA TRP A 149 -20.60 13.98 9.59
C TRP A 149 -19.18 13.38 9.66
N LEU A 150 -18.17 14.25 9.62
CA LEU A 150 -16.77 13.86 9.69
C LEU A 150 -16.28 13.89 11.14
N ASP A 151 -15.31 13.03 11.47
CA ASP A 151 -14.72 13.02 12.81
C ASP A 151 -14.07 14.38 13.13
N VAL A 152 -14.27 14.83 14.37
CA VAL A 152 -13.86 16.15 14.82
C VAL A 152 -12.59 16.03 15.64
N ARG A 153 -11.58 16.83 15.30
CA ARG A 153 -10.32 16.87 16.03
C ARG A 153 -10.50 17.54 17.38
N ASP A 154 -9.95 16.94 18.44
CA ASP A 154 -9.94 17.54 19.76
C ASP A 154 -9.05 18.81 19.75
N PRO A 155 -9.61 19.99 20.08
CA PRO A 155 -8.86 21.25 20.06
C PRO A 155 -7.75 21.31 21.11
N SER A 156 -7.74 20.42 22.11
CA SER A 156 -6.65 20.31 23.09
C SER A 156 -5.41 19.61 22.53
N CYS A 157 -5.53 18.92 21.39
CA CYS A 157 -4.41 18.25 20.75
C CYS A 157 -3.61 19.20 19.84
N PRO A 158 -2.26 19.06 19.79
CA PRO A 158 -1.41 19.84 18.87
C PRO A 158 -1.91 19.70 17.43
N PRO A 159 -1.94 20.75 16.58
CA PRO A 159 -2.42 20.67 15.19
C PRO A 159 -1.70 19.58 14.39
N ASP A 160 -2.38 19.03 13.38
CA ASP A 160 -1.70 18.18 12.39
C ASP A 160 -0.77 19.08 11.57
N PRO A 161 0.56 18.89 11.63
CA PRO A 161 1.50 19.77 10.95
C PRO A 161 1.41 19.67 9.43
N PHE A 162 0.92 18.56 8.89
CA PHE A 162 0.79 18.33 7.44
C PHE A 162 -0.45 19.02 6.86
N ALA A 163 -1.45 19.35 7.67
CA ALA A 163 -2.64 20.09 7.25
C ALA A 163 -2.39 21.60 7.03
N ASP A 164 -1.19 22.11 7.37
CA ASP A 164 -0.83 23.52 7.20
C ASP A 164 -0.71 23.90 5.70
N ALA A 165 -1.76 24.53 5.18
CA ALA A 165 -1.84 24.99 3.79
C ALA A 165 -0.91 26.18 3.48
N THR A 166 -0.37 26.88 4.48
CA THR A 166 0.63 27.94 4.26
C THR A 166 1.98 27.31 4.01
N LYS A 167 2.33 26.30 4.80
CA LYS A 167 3.61 25.59 4.69
C LYS A 167 3.63 24.61 3.51
N TYR A 168 2.51 23.96 3.24
CA TYR A 168 2.37 22.94 2.20
C TYR A 168 1.26 23.30 1.22
N PRO A 169 1.38 24.39 0.45
CA PRO A 169 0.30 24.92 -0.36
C PRO A 169 -0.18 23.91 -1.41
N GLY A 170 -1.46 23.56 -1.33
CA GLY A 170 -2.10 22.62 -2.24
C GLY A 170 -2.15 23.10 -3.69
N VAL A 171 -2.65 22.24 -4.57
CA VAL A 171 -2.74 22.53 -6.00
C VAL A 171 -3.97 23.37 -6.31
N LYS A 172 -3.75 24.63 -6.69
CA LYS A 172 -4.81 25.55 -7.12
C LYS A 172 -5.31 25.20 -8.53
N ILE A 173 -6.42 24.46 -8.62
CA ILE A 173 -7.03 24.04 -9.88
C ILE A 173 -8.56 23.94 -9.75
N GLY A 174 -9.28 24.34 -10.80
CA GLY A 174 -10.75 24.31 -10.81
C GLY A 174 -11.36 25.17 -9.70
N ALA A 175 -12.20 24.56 -8.87
CA ALA A 175 -12.89 25.12 -7.72
C ALA A 175 -11.96 25.48 -6.53
N ARG A 176 -10.75 24.90 -6.46
CA ARG A 176 -9.80 25.16 -5.37
C ARG A 176 -9.30 26.60 -5.44
N GLY A 177 -9.62 27.39 -4.41
CA GLY A 177 -9.35 28.82 -4.33
C GLY A 177 -10.46 29.70 -4.89
N THR A 178 -11.62 29.14 -5.23
CA THR A 178 -12.84 29.87 -5.61
C THR A 178 -14.00 29.49 -4.71
N THR A 179 -14.67 28.36 -4.95
CA THR A 179 -15.81 27.89 -4.15
C THR A 179 -15.39 27.04 -2.95
N VAL A 180 -14.19 26.49 -2.95
CA VAL A 180 -13.60 25.72 -1.85
C VAL A 180 -12.15 26.17 -1.62
N PRO A 181 -11.58 26.00 -0.40
CA PRO A 181 -10.18 26.35 -0.17
C PRO A 181 -9.23 25.50 -1.01
N VAL A 182 -7.98 25.96 -1.18
CA VAL A 182 -6.93 25.16 -1.84
C VAL A 182 -6.45 24.02 -0.94
N GLY A 183 -6.33 24.28 0.36
CA GLY A 183 -5.87 23.31 1.35
C GLY A 183 -4.37 22.99 1.26
N SER A 184 -3.95 21.96 1.99
CA SER A 184 -2.59 21.40 1.95
C SER A 184 -2.46 20.31 0.89
N TYR A 185 -1.30 20.16 0.23
CA TYR A 185 -1.06 19.01 -0.66
C TYR A 185 -0.92 17.67 0.07
N TYR A 186 -0.77 17.66 1.40
CA TYR A 186 -0.92 16.45 2.23
C TYR A 186 -2.38 16.20 2.66
N GLY A 187 -3.29 17.13 2.38
CA GLY A 187 -4.69 17.07 2.79
C GLY A 187 -4.89 17.25 4.29
N GLU A 188 -6.15 17.30 4.71
CA GLU A 188 -6.52 17.31 6.13
C GLU A 188 -6.73 15.89 6.66
N PRO A 189 -6.45 15.62 7.95
CA PRO A 189 -6.78 14.33 8.57
C PRO A 189 -8.29 14.08 8.56
N THR A 190 -8.71 12.84 8.25
CA THR A 190 -10.14 12.46 8.26
C THR A 190 -10.60 11.89 9.60
N GLY A 191 -9.69 11.67 10.55
CA GLY A 191 -9.93 10.86 11.75
C GLY A 191 -9.68 9.36 11.57
N ILE A 192 -9.17 8.95 10.40
CA ILE A 192 -8.73 7.58 10.11
C ILE A 192 -7.29 7.64 9.62
N VAL A 193 -6.41 6.84 10.23
CA VAL A 193 -4.99 6.85 9.89
C VAL A 193 -4.80 6.48 8.41
N GLY A 194 -4.09 7.33 7.68
CA GLY A 194 -3.75 7.14 6.28
C GLY A 194 -4.82 7.55 5.26
N LEU A 195 -5.97 8.07 5.69
CA LEU A 195 -6.92 8.75 4.80
C LEU A 195 -6.84 10.26 4.99
N ARG A 196 -6.80 11.00 3.89
CA ARG A 196 -6.62 12.46 3.86
C ARG A 196 -7.73 13.11 3.05
N LEU A 197 -8.28 14.21 3.54
CA LEU A 197 -9.37 14.94 2.91
C LEU A 197 -8.83 16.09 2.06
N PHE A 198 -9.32 16.19 0.83
CA PHE A 198 -8.95 17.25 -0.11
C PHE A 198 -10.21 17.94 -0.63
N PRO A 199 -10.26 19.27 -0.69
CA PRO A 199 -11.34 19.98 -1.39
C PRO A 199 -11.45 19.50 -2.84
N ASN A 200 -12.66 19.25 -3.33
CA ASN A 200 -12.85 18.73 -4.69
C ASN A 200 -12.71 19.85 -5.72
N PRO A 201 -11.75 19.78 -6.67
CA PRO A 201 -11.55 20.82 -7.67
C PRO A 201 -12.71 20.91 -8.69
N ASP A 202 -13.62 19.94 -8.73
CA ASP A 202 -14.81 20.00 -9.58
C ASP A 202 -16.02 20.62 -8.87
N PHE A 203 -15.94 20.94 -7.57
CA PHE A 203 -17.04 21.48 -6.77
C PHE A 203 -17.26 22.97 -7.03
N ASP A 204 -17.56 23.30 -8.29
CA ASP A 204 -17.84 24.65 -8.78
C ASP A 204 -19.15 25.22 -8.21
N GLU A 205 -19.54 26.42 -8.67
CA GLU A 205 -20.73 27.10 -8.16
C GLU A 205 -22.02 26.32 -8.45
N LYS A 206 -22.09 25.59 -9.57
CA LYS A 206 -23.23 24.76 -9.92
C LYS A 206 -23.31 23.54 -9.00
N ALA A 207 -22.17 22.89 -8.75
CA ALA A 207 -22.07 21.79 -7.79
C ALA A 207 -22.45 22.25 -6.38
N ARG A 208 -21.96 23.42 -5.96
CA ARG A 208 -22.25 24.03 -4.66
C ARG A 208 -23.74 24.32 -4.48
N GLN A 209 -24.41 24.88 -5.50
CA GLN A 209 -25.86 25.13 -5.47
C GLN A 209 -26.68 23.84 -5.48
N ARG A 210 -26.17 22.80 -6.14
CA ARG A 210 -26.82 21.49 -6.20
C ARG A 210 -26.66 20.70 -4.90
N TRP A 211 -25.61 20.99 -4.12
CA TRP A 211 -25.24 20.21 -2.95
C TRP A 211 -26.30 20.23 -1.85
N ASP A 212 -26.72 19.03 -1.45
CA ASP A 212 -27.62 18.77 -0.33
C ASP A 212 -27.06 17.57 0.46
N SER A 213 -26.61 17.84 1.69
CA SER A 213 -26.01 16.82 2.55
C SER A 213 -27.03 15.81 3.07
N GLU A 214 -28.27 16.23 3.32
CA GLU A 214 -29.32 15.36 3.82
C GLU A 214 -29.68 14.32 2.74
N ARG A 215 -29.83 14.78 1.49
CA ARG A 215 -30.05 13.90 0.34
C ARG A 215 -28.82 13.05 0.04
N TYR A 216 -27.61 13.56 0.23
CA TYR A 216 -26.40 12.77 0.09
C TYR A 216 -26.39 11.54 1.00
N TYR A 217 -26.88 11.64 2.24
CA TYR A 217 -27.01 10.47 3.11
C TYR A 217 -28.27 9.65 2.81
N ASN A 218 -29.41 10.31 2.62
CA ASN A 218 -30.72 9.67 2.77
C ASN A 218 -31.53 9.49 1.46
N ASP A 219 -31.05 9.96 0.31
CA ASP A 219 -31.76 9.85 -0.97
C ASP A 219 -30.94 9.09 -2.04
N PRO A 220 -31.27 7.80 -2.30
CA PRO A 220 -30.58 6.99 -3.31
C PRO A 220 -30.61 7.60 -4.72
N THR A 221 -31.66 8.34 -5.07
CA THR A 221 -31.76 8.99 -6.39
C THR A 221 -30.80 10.17 -6.54
N TYR A 222 -30.32 10.69 -5.41
CA TYR A 222 -29.34 11.76 -5.35
C TYR A 222 -27.92 11.23 -5.23
N TYR A 223 -27.64 10.36 -4.24
CA TYR A 223 -26.26 9.90 -4.00
C TYR A 223 -25.75 8.87 -5.00
N PHE A 224 -26.62 8.18 -5.73
CA PHE A 224 -26.23 7.34 -6.88
C PHE A 224 -26.18 8.09 -8.21
N ASP A 225 -26.46 9.41 -8.24
CA ASP A 225 -26.27 10.17 -9.48
C ASP A 225 -24.77 10.28 -9.80
N ARG A 226 -24.38 9.72 -10.94
CA ARG A 226 -23.02 9.80 -11.49
C ARG A 226 -22.51 11.24 -11.69
N ASN A 227 -23.41 12.23 -11.77
CA ASN A 227 -23.08 13.64 -11.95
C ASN A 227 -23.10 14.43 -10.62
N LEU A 228 -23.29 13.76 -9.48
CA LEU A 228 -23.13 14.38 -8.18
C LEU A 228 -21.65 14.67 -7.93
N VAL A 229 -21.32 15.94 -7.75
CA VAL A 229 -19.99 16.37 -7.32
C VAL A 229 -20.03 16.59 -5.81
N ARG A 230 -19.20 15.84 -5.08
CA ARG A 230 -19.02 15.96 -3.63
C ARG A 230 -18.08 17.14 -3.30
N PRO A 231 -18.22 17.81 -2.15
CA PRO A 231 -17.36 18.93 -1.76
C PRO A 231 -15.91 18.52 -1.50
N TYR A 232 -15.67 17.24 -1.20
CA TYR A 232 -14.36 16.69 -0.91
C TYR A 232 -14.09 15.41 -1.69
N ARG A 233 -12.81 15.18 -1.97
CA ARG A 233 -12.23 13.90 -2.36
C ARG A 233 -11.42 13.34 -1.19
N VAL A 234 -11.27 12.02 -1.12
CA VAL A 234 -10.48 11.34 -0.09
C VAL A 234 -9.27 10.69 -0.75
N GLY A 235 -8.08 11.11 -0.35
CA GLY A 235 -6.81 10.49 -0.74
C GLY A 235 -6.35 9.45 0.27
N MET A 236 -5.48 8.55 -0.17
CA MET A 236 -4.98 7.42 0.60
C MET A 236 -3.46 7.45 0.65
N SER A 237 -2.86 7.25 1.82
CA SER A 237 -1.43 6.98 1.97
C SER A 237 -1.19 5.49 2.22
N CYS A 238 0.08 5.07 2.17
CA CYS A 238 0.45 3.69 2.52
C CYS A 238 0.10 3.34 3.97
N GLY A 239 0.09 4.33 4.87
CA GLY A 239 -0.33 4.16 6.27
C GLY A 239 -1.71 3.51 6.42
N PHE A 240 -2.64 3.71 5.48
CA PHE A 240 -3.97 3.11 5.53
C PHE A 240 -3.94 1.57 5.57
N CYS A 241 -3.05 0.95 4.79
CA CYS A 241 -2.92 -0.50 4.72
C CYS A 241 -1.83 -1.07 5.63
N HIS A 242 -0.92 -0.23 6.13
CA HIS A 242 0.29 -0.67 6.81
C HIS A 242 0.33 -0.34 8.30
N VAL A 243 -0.55 0.53 8.79
CA VAL A 243 -0.70 0.81 10.22
C VAL A 243 -1.62 -0.20 10.88
N GLY A 244 -1.20 -0.71 12.03
CA GLY A 244 -2.01 -1.58 12.86
C GLY A 244 -1.62 -1.48 14.34
N PRO A 245 -2.35 -2.18 15.23
CA PRO A 245 -1.99 -2.28 16.64
C PRO A 245 -0.56 -2.78 16.82
N ASN A 246 0.21 -2.09 17.66
CA ASN A 246 1.56 -2.51 18.03
C ASN A 246 1.47 -3.82 18.86
N PRO A 247 2.05 -4.95 18.42
CA PRO A 247 1.93 -6.23 19.12
C PRO A 247 2.53 -6.24 20.54
N ILE A 248 3.53 -5.39 20.82
CA ILE A 248 4.14 -5.30 22.16
C ILE A 248 3.50 -4.22 23.02
N ARG A 249 2.68 -3.34 22.43
CA ARG A 249 1.92 -2.31 23.13
C ARG A 249 0.50 -2.15 22.55
N PRO A 250 -0.31 -3.22 22.52
CA PRO A 250 -1.63 -3.15 21.91
C PRO A 250 -2.51 -2.14 22.65
N PRO A 251 -3.45 -1.47 21.96
CA PRO A 251 -4.38 -0.57 22.61
C PRO A 251 -5.29 -1.35 23.56
N ALA A 252 -5.56 -0.80 24.74
CA ALA A 252 -6.56 -1.36 25.66
C ALA A 252 -7.98 -1.24 25.08
N ASP A 253 -8.23 -0.16 24.34
CA ASP A 253 -9.43 0.08 23.56
C ASP A 253 -9.03 0.38 22.10
N PRO A 254 -9.27 -0.54 21.15
CA PRO A 254 -8.85 -0.34 19.77
C PRO A 254 -9.67 0.73 19.03
N GLU A 255 -10.81 1.17 19.56
CA GLU A 255 -11.57 2.30 19.00
C GLU A 255 -11.00 3.65 19.46
N ASN A 256 -10.20 3.66 20.53
CA ASN A 256 -9.55 4.85 21.08
C ASN A 256 -8.05 4.60 21.30
N PRO A 257 -7.28 4.26 20.24
CA PRO A 257 -5.86 4.04 20.38
C PRO A 257 -5.12 5.34 20.67
N LYS A 258 -3.93 5.23 21.26
CA LYS A 258 -2.93 6.30 21.27
C LYS A 258 -1.87 6.03 20.21
N TRP A 259 -1.06 7.02 19.86
CA TRP A 259 0.01 6.84 18.88
C TRP A 259 1.01 5.76 19.32
N GLU A 260 1.31 5.63 20.61
CA GLU A 260 2.18 4.56 21.12
C GLU A 260 1.58 3.15 20.98
N ASN A 261 0.26 3.04 20.76
CA ASN A 261 -0.39 1.75 20.57
C ASN A 261 -0.37 1.25 19.12
N LEU A 262 0.19 2.04 18.20
CA LEU A 262 0.16 1.77 16.78
C LEU A 262 1.58 1.58 16.26
N SER A 263 1.71 0.81 15.18
CA SER A 263 2.98 0.63 14.47
C SER A 263 2.76 0.85 12.98
N ALA A 264 3.72 1.52 12.34
CA ALA A 264 3.64 1.90 10.93
C ALA A 264 3.97 0.77 9.94
N ASN A 265 4.45 -0.38 10.44
CA ASN A 265 5.00 -1.44 9.60
C ASN A 265 4.43 -2.83 9.87
N VAL A 266 3.46 -3.00 10.77
CA VAL A 266 2.88 -4.30 11.13
C VAL A 266 1.79 -4.79 10.18
N GLY A 267 1.20 -3.88 9.40
CA GLY A 267 0.06 -4.15 8.53
C GLY A 267 -1.30 -3.97 9.22
N ALA A 268 -2.31 -3.57 8.46
CA ALA A 268 -3.70 -3.48 8.93
C ALA A 268 -4.34 -4.89 9.00
N GLN A 269 -3.91 -5.71 9.95
CA GLN A 269 -4.25 -7.13 10.08
C GLN A 269 -5.74 -7.42 10.30
N TYR A 270 -6.53 -6.40 10.64
CA TYR A 270 -7.94 -6.53 10.98
C TYR A 270 -8.87 -5.98 9.90
N PHE A 271 -8.35 -5.54 8.75
CA PHE A 271 -9.12 -4.97 7.65
C PHE A 271 -10.22 -5.88 7.13
N TRP A 272 -11.42 -5.32 6.99
CA TRP A 272 -12.55 -5.94 6.30
C TRP A 272 -12.78 -5.21 4.98
N TRP A 273 -11.96 -5.57 3.98
CA TRP A 273 -11.93 -4.86 2.70
C TRP A 273 -13.29 -4.81 2.01
N ASP A 274 -14.09 -5.88 2.11
CA ASP A 274 -15.43 -5.93 1.56
C ASP A 274 -16.36 -4.86 2.13
N ARG A 275 -16.24 -4.55 3.42
CA ARG A 275 -17.01 -3.51 4.11
C ARG A 275 -16.44 -2.11 3.92
N ILE A 276 -15.13 -2.00 3.72
CA ILE A 276 -14.46 -0.73 3.42
C ILE A 276 -14.80 -0.27 2.00
N PHE A 277 -14.72 -1.18 1.03
CA PHE A 277 -14.91 -0.90 -0.40
C PHE A 277 -16.39 -0.82 -0.80
N ASN A 278 -17.28 -1.29 0.06
CA ASN A 278 -18.71 -1.13 -0.10
C ASN A 278 -19.27 -0.55 1.20
N TRP A 279 -19.53 0.76 1.24
CA TRP A 279 -19.95 1.47 2.45
C TRP A 279 -21.29 0.97 3.01
N ARG A 280 -22.11 0.28 2.21
CA ARG A 280 -23.34 -0.39 2.66
C ARG A 280 -23.07 -1.72 3.38
N GLY A 281 -21.86 -2.27 3.25
CA GLY A 281 -21.41 -3.47 3.93
C GLY A 281 -22.39 -4.63 3.80
N THR A 282 -22.66 -5.28 4.93
CA THR A 282 -23.54 -6.46 5.03
C THR A 282 -24.98 -6.22 4.59
N ASP A 283 -25.45 -4.96 4.56
CA ASP A 283 -26.80 -4.61 4.11
C ASP A 283 -26.97 -4.68 2.59
N SER A 284 -25.90 -5.02 1.88
CA SER A 284 -25.88 -5.27 0.44
C SER A 284 -25.42 -6.69 0.11
N ALA A 285 -25.53 -7.62 1.07
CA ALA A 285 -25.06 -8.99 0.92
C ALA A 285 -25.71 -9.76 -0.24
N ASP A 286 -26.89 -9.35 -0.69
CA ASP A 286 -27.60 -9.91 -1.85
C ASP A 286 -27.07 -9.39 -3.21
N THR A 287 -26.17 -8.41 -3.21
CA THR A 287 -25.61 -7.82 -4.44
C THR A 287 -24.40 -8.59 -4.97
N PHE A 288 -24.26 -8.66 -6.29
CA PHE A 288 -23.07 -9.24 -6.93
C PHE A 288 -21.78 -8.56 -6.47
N PHE A 289 -21.79 -7.24 -6.31
CA PHE A 289 -20.62 -6.46 -5.89
C PHE A 289 -20.13 -6.88 -4.50
N TYR A 290 -21.05 -7.03 -3.53
CA TYR A 290 -20.69 -7.56 -2.22
C TYR A 290 -20.10 -8.96 -2.33
N GLN A 291 -20.74 -9.87 -3.07
CA GLN A 291 -20.26 -11.24 -3.22
C GLN A 291 -18.86 -11.32 -3.86
N ALA A 292 -18.58 -10.46 -4.83
CA ALA A 292 -17.27 -10.36 -5.47
C ALA A 292 -16.17 -9.89 -4.50
N LEU A 293 -16.50 -9.03 -3.53
CA LEU A 293 -15.56 -8.55 -2.53
C LEU A 293 -15.40 -9.51 -1.34
N HIS A 294 -16.49 -10.14 -0.92
CA HIS A 294 -16.60 -10.97 0.29
C HIS A 294 -15.85 -12.30 0.20
N VAL A 295 -15.25 -12.60 -0.95
CA VAL A 295 -14.30 -13.72 -1.14
C VAL A 295 -12.99 -13.52 -0.35
N SER A 296 -12.66 -12.29 0.01
CA SER A 296 -11.45 -11.96 0.78
C SER A 296 -11.64 -12.33 2.26
N ARG A 297 -10.64 -12.97 2.86
CA ARG A 297 -10.65 -13.23 4.31
C ARG A 297 -10.33 -11.95 5.10
N PRO A 298 -10.73 -11.85 6.37
CA PRO A 298 -10.35 -10.72 7.21
C PRO A 298 -8.83 -10.54 7.26
N GLY A 299 -8.37 -9.28 7.24
CA GLY A 299 -6.95 -8.93 7.19
C GLY A 299 -6.29 -9.17 5.83
N THR A 300 -7.08 -9.43 4.78
CA THR A 300 -6.59 -9.56 3.41
C THR A 300 -7.23 -8.54 2.49
N LEU A 301 -6.46 -8.14 1.48
CA LEU A 301 -6.81 -7.13 0.50
C LEU A 301 -6.35 -7.62 -0.86
N ASP A 302 -7.21 -7.48 -1.86
CA ASP A 302 -6.82 -7.58 -3.26
C ASP A 302 -6.82 -6.18 -3.89
N THR A 303 -5.63 -5.58 -4.01
CA THR A 303 -5.49 -4.28 -4.68
C THR A 303 -5.65 -4.39 -6.19
N SER A 304 -5.43 -5.56 -6.79
CA SER A 304 -5.59 -5.74 -8.24
C SER A 304 -7.05 -5.63 -8.67
N LEU A 305 -8.00 -5.75 -7.73
CA LEU A 305 -9.42 -5.50 -7.96
C LEU A 305 -9.67 -4.14 -8.62
N VAL A 306 -8.95 -3.09 -8.22
CA VAL A 306 -9.10 -1.75 -8.80
C VAL A 306 -8.70 -1.76 -10.27
N SER A 307 -7.55 -2.34 -10.62
CA SER A 307 -7.09 -2.51 -12.02
C SER A 307 -7.80 -3.63 -12.80
N THR A 308 -8.51 -4.50 -12.08
CA THR A 308 -9.20 -5.72 -12.51
C THR A 308 -8.36 -6.60 -13.45
N ASP A 309 -7.28 -7.17 -12.93
CA ASP A 309 -6.45 -8.17 -13.64
C ASP A 309 -7.13 -9.54 -13.83
N SER A 310 -8.38 -9.66 -13.39
CA SER A 310 -9.20 -10.88 -13.43
C SER A 310 -8.63 -12.03 -12.60
N ILE A 311 -7.68 -11.74 -11.70
CA ILE A 311 -7.13 -12.70 -10.75
C ILE A 311 -7.64 -12.33 -9.37
N ASN A 312 -8.42 -13.22 -8.75
CA ASN A 312 -8.79 -13.07 -7.35
C ASN A 312 -7.67 -13.61 -6.46
N ASN A 313 -6.85 -12.71 -5.91
CA ASN A 313 -5.64 -13.05 -5.17
C ASN A 313 -5.47 -12.17 -3.93
N PRO A 314 -6.42 -12.23 -2.97
CA PRO A 314 -6.34 -11.44 -1.75
C PRO A 314 -5.10 -11.83 -0.95
N ARG A 315 -4.35 -10.82 -0.51
CA ARG A 315 -3.10 -11.00 0.25
C ARG A 315 -3.20 -10.36 1.61
N THR A 316 -2.57 -11.00 2.59
CA THR A 316 -2.34 -10.41 3.91
C THR A 316 -1.48 -9.15 3.79
N MET A 317 -1.87 -8.10 4.51
CA MET A 317 -1.00 -6.94 4.75
C MET A 317 0.11 -7.37 5.71
N ASN A 318 1.24 -7.77 5.13
CA ASN A 318 2.36 -8.33 5.87
C ASN A 318 3.14 -7.25 6.61
N ALA A 319 3.70 -7.63 7.75
CA ALA A 319 4.68 -6.81 8.44
C ALA A 319 5.97 -6.66 7.62
N VAL A 320 6.54 -5.46 7.62
CA VAL A 320 7.88 -5.20 7.07
C VAL A 320 8.88 -5.43 8.20
N TYR A 321 9.50 -6.61 8.23
CA TYR A 321 10.53 -6.93 9.22
C TYR A 321 11.87 -7.28 8.60
N LEU A 322 12.93 -6.94 9.36
CA LEU A 322 14.33 -7.24 9.12
C LEU A 322 14.79 -6.88 7.70
N LEU A 323 14.37 -5.71 7.20
CA LEU A 323 14.69 -5.31 5.83
C LEU A 323 16.20 -5.21 5.60
N GLY A 324 16.94 -4.64 6.56
CA GLY A 324 18.41 -4.53 6.51
C GLY A 324 19.09 -5.91 6.33
N PRO A 325 18.89 -6.87 7.25
CA PRO A 325 19.41 -8.23 7.10
C PRO A 325 19.00 -8.91 5.78
N ARG A 326 17.75 -8.73 5.34
CA ARG A 326 17.26 -9.31 4.07
C ARG A 326 17.93 -8.69 2.85
N LEU A 327 18.27 -7.40 2.87
CA LEU A 327 19.08 -6.76 1.83
C LEU A 327 20.53 -7.27 1.84
N GLY A 328 21.08 -7.59 3.01
CA GLY A 328 22.37 -8.28 3.12
C GLY A 328 22.38 -9.63 2.39
N LEU A 329 21.27 -10.39 2.47
CA LEU A 329 21.09 -11.61 1.69
C LEU A 329 20.86 -11.35 0.21
N ALA A 330 20.10 -10.30 -0.13
CA ALA A 330 19.89 -9.89 -1.51
C ALA A 330 21.22 -9.73 -2.25
N ARG A 331 22.24 -9.15 -1.59
CA ARG A 331 23.60 -9.01 -2.16
C ARG A 331 24.32 -10.33 -2.42
N LYS A 332 23.90 -11.43 -1.80
CA LYS A 332 24.47 -12.77 -2.05
C LYS A 332 23.77 -13.51 -3.18
N PHE A 333 22.45 -13.41 -3.29
CA PHE A 333 21.70 -14.22 -4.26
C PHE A 333 20.38 -13.62 -4.80
N GLY A 334 20.12 -12.36 -4.52
CA GLY A 334 18.96 -11.59 -4.98
C GLY A 334 19.23 -10.71 -6.20
N ARG A 335 20.23 -11.05 -7.02
CA ARG A 335 20.60 -10.28 -8.21
C ARG A 335 19.54 -10.42 -9.30
N GLU A 336 19.03 -9.31 -9.81
CA GLU A 336 18.16 -9.28 -10.99
C GLU A 336 18.76 -8.34 -12.05
N THR A 337 18.24 -8.39 -13.27
CA THR A 337 18.68 -7.54 -14.38
C THR A 337 17.48 -6.81 -14.98
N ILE A 338 17.50 -5.48 -14.93
CA ILE A 338 16.48 -4.65 -15.55
C ILE A 338 16.78 -4.40 -17.02
N ALA A 339 15.74 -4.38 -17.84
CA ALA A 339 15.85 -4.21 -19.29
C ALA A 339 14.68 -3.39 -19.87
N GLY A 340 14.87 -2.90 -21.10
CA GLY A 340 13.84 -2.13 -21.81
C GLY A 340 13.35 -0.92 -21.00
N GLY A 341 12.04 -0.79 -20.87
CA GLY A 341 11.40 0.34 -20.18
C GLY A 341 11.72 0.44 -18.68
N GLU A 342 12.11 -0.66 -18.03
CA GLU A 342 12.48 -0.68 -16.61
C GLU A 342 13.71 0.19 -16.32
N ARG A 343 14.60 0.38 -17.31
CA ARG A 343 15.79 1.22 -17.21
C ARG A 343 15.48 2.71 -17.11
N PHE A 344 14.23 3.11 -17.39
CA PHE A 344 13.78 4.48 -17.16
C PHE A 344 13.39 4.74 -15.70
N ASN A 345 13.27 3.70 -14.86
CA ASN A 345 13.19 3.93 -13.43
C ASN A 345 14.48 4.58 -12.97
N LYS A 346 14.37 5.73 -12.31
CA LYS A 346 15.47 6.22 -11.49
C LYS A 346 15.83 5.17 -10.44
N GLN A 347 17.07 5.17 -10.01
CA GLN A 347 17.64 4.28 -9.02
C GLN A 347 18.19 5.10 -7.86
N PHE A 348 18.53 4.46 -6.74
CA PHE A 348 19.06 5.17 -5.57
C PHE A 348 20.27 6.06 -5.94
N ASN A 349 21.10 5.61 -6.88
CA ASN A 349 22.28 6.32 -7.40
C ASN A 349 21.95 7.70 -8.01
N ASP A 350 20.71 7.97 -8.38
CA ASP A 350 20.26 9.27 -8.90
C ASP A 350 19.96 10.29 -7.78
N PHE A 351 19.85 9.83 -6.53
CA PHE A 351 19.40 10.64 -5.39
C PHE A 351 20.36 10.67 -4.21
N VAL A 352 21.16 9.62 -4.01
CA VAL A 352 22.12 9.53 -2.90
C VAL A 352 23.55 9.50 -3.41
N LYS A 353 24.51 9.78 -2.51
CA LYS A 353 25.93 9.81 -2.85
C LYS A 353 26.44 8.39 -3.19
N PRO A 354 27.50 8.27 -4.02
CA PRO A 354 28.04 6.96 -4.42
C PRO A 354 28.51 6.06 -3.27
N ASP A 355 28.89 6.61 -2.13
CA ASP A 355 29.32 5.89 -0.93
C ASP A 355 28.14 5.48 -0.01
N ASP A 356 26.92 5.91 -0.33
CA ASP A 356 25.73 5.54 0.44
C ASP A 356 25.40 4.03 0.27
N PRO A 357 25.02 3.32 1.35
CA PRO A 357 24.61 1.92 1.26
C PRO A 357 23.50 1.65 0.24
N LEU A 358 22.55 2.58 0.05
CA LEU A 358 21.47 2.43 -0.92
C LEU A 358 21.99 2.48 -2.37
N ALA A 359 23.04 3.26 -2.65
CA ALA A 359 23.68 3.30 -3.98
C ALA A 359 24.35 1.98 -4.37
N GLN A 360 24.63 1.10 -3.40
CA GLN A 360 25.24 -0.22 -3.63
C GLN A 360 24.22 -1.27 -4.11
N LEU A 361 22.93 -0.94 -4.14
CA LEU A 361 21.85 -1.84 -4.56
C LEU A 361 21.56 -1.78 -6.06
N PHE A 362 22.29 -0.94 -6.81
CA PHE A 362 22.19 -0.86 -8.26
C PHE A 362 23.55 -0.59 -8.92
N VAL A 363 23.79 -1.22 -10.07
CA VAL A 363 24.97 -1.01 -10.91
C VAL A 363 24.52 -0.93 -12.38
N TRP A 364 24.92 0.14 -13.07
CA TRP A 364 24.70 0.28 -14.51
C TRP A 364 25.36 -0.87 -15.30
N PRO A 365 24.76 -1.35 -16.41
CA PRO A 365 23.60 -0.78 -17.10
C PRO A 365 22.22 -1.28 -16.61
N GLY A 366 22.14 -2.05 -15.54
CA GLY A 366 20.86 -2.65 -15.14
C GLY A 366 20.92 -3.76 -14.10
N THR A 367 22.00 -3.91 -13.33
CA THR A 367 22.03 -4.91 -12.25
C THR A 367 21.41 -4.31 -10.99
N VAL A 368 20.42 -4.98 -10.42
CA VAL A 368 19.81 -4.61 -9.13
C VAL A 368 19.93 -5.78 -8.16
N TRP A 369 19.89 -5.50 -6.85
CA TRP A 369 19.74 -6.53 -5.82
C TRP A 369 18.45 -6.30 -5.06
N THR A 370 17.61 -7.33 -4.99
CA THR A 370 16.29 -7.27 -4.36
C THR A 370 16.15 -8.35 -3.29
N PRO A 371 15.54 -8.01 -2.14
CA PRO A 371 15.23 -8.97 -1.09
C PRO A 371 14.02 -9.86 -1.45
N ARG A 372 13.38 -9.69 -2.61
CA ARG A 372 12.24 -10.53 -3.08
C ARG A 372 11.08 -10.56 -2.08
N VAL A 373 10.82 -9.40 -1.47
CA VAL A 373 9.76 -9.17 -0.50
C VAL A 373 8.39 -9.22 -1.18
N LEU A 374 8.30 -8.74 -2.42
CA LEU A 374 7.03 -8.68 -3.15
C LEU A 374 6.72 -10.03 -3.79
N LYS A 375 5.63 -10.66 -3.34
CA LYS A 375 5.26 -12.07 -3.65
C LYS A 375 5.11 -12.37 -5.14
N ASP A 376 4.81 -11.36 -5.94
CA ASP A 376 4.66 -11.41 -7.40
C ASP A 376 5.97 -11.13 -8.16
N GLY A 377 7.06 -10.81 -7.45
CA GLY A 377 8.34 -10.41 -8.02
C GLY A 377 8.38 -8.97 -8.51
N SER A 378 7.41 -8.13 -8.12
CA SER A 378 7.35 -6.73 -8.57
C SER A 378 8.48 -5.84 -8.04
N ASP A 379 9.33 -6.35 -7.15
CA ASP A 379 10.57 -5.72 -6.69
C ASP A 379 11.81 -6.11 -7.51
N SER A 380 11.64 -6.87 -8.60
CA SER A 380 12.74 -7.22 -9.52
C SER A 380 13.29 -6.02 -10.30
N VAL A 381 12.63 -4.87 -10.21
CA VAL A 381 13.07 -3.58 -10.79
C VAL A 381 14.02 -2.79 -9.88
N GLY A 382 14.39 -3.36 -8.73
CA GLY A 382 15.23 -2.72 -7.71
C GLY A 382 14.43 -2.01 -6.62
N GLY A 383 15.10 -1.69 -5.50
CA GLY A 383 14.45 -1.17 -4.30
C GLY A 383 13.72 0.16 -4.50
N LEU A 384 14.31 1.11 -5.24
CA LEU A 384 13.66 2.41 -5.48
C LEU A 384 12.40 2.25 -6.34
N GLY A 385 12.49 1.53 -7.46
CA GLY A 385 11.34 1.25 -8.32
C GLY A 385 10.22 0.49 -7.59
N ALA A 386 10.58 -0.49 -6.75
CA ALA A 386 9.62 -1.24 -5.93
C ALA A 386 8.85 -0.33 -4.97
N LEU A 387 9.56 0.60 -4.33
CA LEU A 387 8.97 1.55 -3.38
C LEU A 387 8.18 2.66 -4.08
N ASN A 388 8.57 3.14 -5.27
CA ASN A 388 7.78 4.12 -6.03
C ASN A 388 6.47 3.50 -6.55
N ARG A 389 6.52 2.24 -6.99
CA ARG A 389 5.35 1.52 -7.53
C ARG A 389 4.17 1.48 -6.56
N VAL A 390 4.41 1.36 -5.25
CA VAL A 390 3.30 1.23 -4.28
C VAL A 390 2.36 2.43 -4.33
N TYR A 391 2.86 3.61 -4.70
CA TYR A 391 2.05 4.82 -4.87
C TYR A 391 1.17 4.75 -6.12
N ILE A 392 1.65 4.14 -7.22
CA ILE A 392 0.81 3.85 -8.41
C ILE A 392 -0.33 2.89 -8.01
N ASN A 393 -0.04 1.86 -7.20
CA ASN A 393 -1.07 0.89 -6.77
C ASN A 393 -2.21 1.54 -5.96
N ILE A 394 -1.95 2.66 -5.28
CA ILE A 394 -2.96 3.43 -4.56
C ILE A 394 -3.45 4.65 -5.34
N GLY A 395 -3.06 4.80 -6.61
CA GLY A 395 -3.64 5.78 -7.53
C GLY A 395 -2.79 7.00 -7.90
N LEU A 396 -1.50 7.04 -7.58
CA LEU A 396 -0.61 8.09 -8.08
C LEU A 396 -0.72 8.21 -9.61
N PHE A 397 -0.79 9.46 -10.10
CA PHE A 397 -1.00 9.78 -11.51
C PHE A 397 -2.26 9.12 -12.11
N SER A 398 -3.38 9.24 -11.38
CA SER A 398 -4.66 8.60 -11.73
C SER A 398 -5.15 8.99 -13.13
N GLU A 399 -4.84 10.20 -13.60
CA GLU A 399 -5.19 10.68 -14.94
C GLU A 399 -4.75 9.73 -16.03
N GLU A 400 -3.49 9.26 -15.96
CA GLU A 400 -2.93 8.32 -16.92
C GLU A 400 -3.35 6.89 -16.59
N TRP A 401 -3.30 6.51 -15.30
CA TRP A 401 -3.58 5.15 -14.85
C TRP A 401 -4.95 4.64 -15.32
N LEU A 402 -5.98 5.47 -15.20
CA LEU A 402 -7.35 5.14 -15.60
C LEU A 402 -7.55 4.99 -17.12
N LEU A 403 -6.56 5.35 -17.95
CA LEU A 403 -6.59 5.14 -19.40
C LEU A 403 -6.13 3.73 -19.79
N HIS A 404 -5.54 2.97 -18.87
CA HIS A 404 -4.91 1.69 -19.17
C HIS A 404 -5.77 0.45 -18.89
N PHE A 405 -6.87 0.60 -18.16
CA PHE A 405 -7.79 -0.48 -17.82
C PHE A 405 -9.21 0.07 -17.62
N ARG A 406 -10.17 -0.81 -17.28
CA ARG A 406 -11.51 -0.40 -16.81
C ARG A 406 -11.63 -0.77 -15.34
N PRO A 407 -11.83 0.19 -14.43
CA PRO A 407 -11.80 -0.09 -13.00
C PRO A 407 -12.97 -0.96 -12.49
N VAL A 408 -12.71 -1.70 -11.42
CA VAL A 408 -13.65 -2.51 -10.60
C VAL A 408 -14.29 -3.71 -11.30
N ILE A 409 -14.95 -3.51 -12.44
CA ILE A 409 -15.52 -4.58 -13.26
C ILE A 409 -14.98 -4.38 -14.68
N GLY A 410 -13.89 -5.10 -14.96
CA GLY A 410 -12.98 -4.89 -16.10
C GLY A 410 -13.55 -5.16 -17.49
N GLY A 411 -12.81 -5.93 -18.30
CA GLY A 411 -13.17 -6.23 -19.70
C GLY A 411 -12.42 -5.40 -20.76
N LYS A 412 -11.55 -4.48 -20.33
CA LYS A 412 -10.56 -3.81 -21.20
C LYS A 412 -9.19 -4.46 -21.01
N PRO A 413 -8.45 -4.80 -22.08
CA PRO A 413 -7.07 -5.26 -21.97
C PRO A 413 -6.21 -4.25 -21.19
N ILE A 414 -5.50 -4.73 -20.17
CA ILE A 414 -4.64 -3.90 -19.34
C ILE A 414 -3.35 -3.58 -20.12
N THR A 415 -2.92 -2.32 -20.05
CA THR A 415 -1.62 -1.88 -20.57
C THR A 415 -0.78 -1.24 -19.45
N PRO A 416 0.56 -1.26 -19.52
CA PRO A 416 1.39 -0.62 -18.51
C PRO A 416 1.41 0.90 -18.69
N ILE A 417 1.58 1.65 -17.60
CA ILE A 417 2.03 3.05 -17.66
C ILE A 417 3.54 3.03 -17.95
N PRO A 418 4.02 3.61 -19.07
CA PRO A 418 5.45 3.77 -19.29
C PRO A 418 6.04 4.74 -18.26
N ILE A 419 7.16 4.39 -17.63
CA ILE A 419 7.82 5.25 -16.63
C ILE A 419 8.20 6.62 -17.22
N GLU A 420 8.66 6.65 -18.47
CA GLU A 420 8.96 7.90 -19.18
C GLU A 420 7.72 8.82 -19.30
N THR A 421 6.52 8.25 -19.43
CA THR A 421 5.27 9.03 -19.40
C THR A 421 5.07 9.66 -18.03
N ALA A 422 5.27 8.91 -16.95
CA ALA A 422 5.15 9.43 -15.58
C ALA A 422 6.19 10.52 -15.30
N GLU A 423 7.45 10.30 -15.70
CA GLU A 423 8.52 11.30 -15.63
C GLU A 423 8.18 12.61 -16.33
N LYS A 424 7.66 12.49 -17.56
CA LYS A 424 7.36 13.65 -18.40
C LYS A 424 6.13 14.40 -17.94
N ASN A 425 5.08 13.68 -17.53
CA ASN A 425 3.73 14.22 -17.42
C ASN A 425 3.17 14.30 -15.98
N SER A 426 3.92 13.82 -14.98
CA SER A 426 3.49 13.86 -13.57
C SER A 426 4.50 14.59 -12.68
N VAL A 427 4.04 15.65 -12.03
CA VAL A 427 4.78 16.32 -10.95
C VAL A 427 4.74 15.45 -9.70
N TYR A 428 3.60 14.79 -9.41
CA TYR A 428 3.47 13.92 -8.25
C TYR A 428 4.38 12.69 -8.32
N TRP A 429 4.57 12.09 -9.51
CA TRP A 429 5.53 11.00 -9.70
C TRP A 429 6.95 11.44 -9.34
N ARG A 430 7.42 12.53 -9.95
CA ARG A 430 8.76 13.08 -9.68
C ARG A 430 8.95 13.48 -8.22
N ALA A 431 7.91 14.03 -7.57
CA ALA A 431 7.94 14.33 -6.14
C ALA A 431 8.00 13.06 -5.28
N THR A 432 7.32 11.99 -5.69
CA THR A 432 7.38 10.69 -5.00
C THR A 432 8.81 10.14 -5.07
N GLU A 433 9.40 10.06 -6.27
CA GLU A 433 10.75 9.50 -6.42
C GLU A 433 11.81 10.23 -5.58
N ARG A 434 11.71 11.56 -5.48
CA ARG A 434 12.64 12.39 -4.68
C ARG A 434 12.55 12.12 -3.17
N GLN A 435 11.41 11.63 -2.69
CA GLN A 435 11.15 11.39 -1.27
C GLN A 435 11.42 9.93 -0.89
N THR A 436 11.26 8.99 -1.83
CA THR A 436 11.41 7.55 -1.61
C THR A 436 12.73 7.09 -0.98
N PRO A 437 13.92 7.69 -1.26
CA PRO A 437 15.15 7.31 -0.57
C PRO A 437 15.04 7.42 0.95
N ASN A 438 14.35 8.44 1.46
CA ASN A 438 14.14 8.64 2.89
C ASN A 438 13.20 7.57 3.48
N MET A 439 12.17 7.17 2.74
CA MET A 439 11.31 6.04 3.12
C MET A 439 12.09 4.71 3.15
N ALA A 440 13.03 4.51 2.23
CA ALA A 440 13.91 3.34 2.27
C ALA A 440 14.76 3.34 3.54
N ARG A 441 15.33 4.49 3.95
CA ARG A 441 16.08 4.60 5.21
C ARG A 441 15.22 4.32 6.44
N PHE A 442 14.01 4.87 6.48
CA PHE A 442 13.05 4.57 7.55
C PHE A 442 12.90 3.06 7.73
N PHE A 443 12.63 2.31 6.64
CA PHE A 443 12.50 0.85 6.74
C PHE A 443 13.81 0.13 7.10
N LEU A 444 14.97 0.66 6.73
CA LEU A 444 16.24 0.08 7.17
C LEU A 444 16.43 0.17 8.69
N HIS A 445 15.83 1.18 9.33
CA HIS A 445 16.05 1.46 10.76
C HIS A 445 14.84 1.16 11.67
N SER A 446 13.63 0.95 11.12
CA SER A 446 12.41 0.76 11.91
C SER A 446 11.81 -0.65 11.86
N THR A 447 12.43 -1.59 11.13
CA THR A 447 11.84 -2.91 10.81
C THR A 447 12.28 -4.03 11.74
N GLU A 448 12.75 -3.72 12.95
CA GLU A 448 12.98 -4.76 13.97
C GLU A 448 11.66 -5.50 14.30
N PRO A 449 11.69 -6.83 14.44
CA PRO A 449 10.49 -7.62 14.64
C PRO A 449 9.94 -7.48 16.06
N HIS A 450 8.63 -7.30 16.17
CA HIS A 450 7.93 -7.43 17.45
C HIS A 450 7.92 -8.90 17.89
N HIS A 451 8.65 -9.25 18.95
CA HIS A 451 8.71 -10.63 19.43
C HIS A 451 7.58 -10.96 20.40
N LEU A 452 7.07 -12.20 20.31
CA LEU A 452 6.03 -12.70 21.21
C LEU A 452 6.41 -12.62 22.69
N LYS A 453 7.70 -12.78 23.03
CA LYS A 453 8.18 -12.67 24.42
C LYS A 453 8.01 -11.27 25.04
N ASP A 454 7.96 -10.25 24.19
CA ASP A 454 7.86 -8.85 24.60
C ASP A 454 6.39 -8.37 24.58
N ALA A 455 5.48 -9.19 24.05
CA ALA A 455 4.05 -8.91 24.06
C ALA A 455 3.42 -9.14 25.45
N PRO A 456 2.44 -8.32 25.88
CA PRO A 456 1.70 -8.55 27.11
C PRO A 456 1.06 -9.94 27.15
N GLY A 457 1.35 -10.69 28.22
CA GLY A 457 0.89 -12.08 28.36
C GLY A 457 1.63 -13.09 27.46
N GLY A 458 2.63 -12.67 26.69
CA GLY A 458 3.35 -13.53 25.75
C GLY A 458 4.11 -14.70 26.39
N ALA A 459 4.58 -14.53 27.63
CA ALA A 459 5.31 -15.55 28.39
C ALA A 459 4.54 -16.88 28.51
N GLN A 460 3.20 -16.85 28.55
CA GLN A 460 2.37 -18.04 28.68
C GLN A 460 2.44 -19.00 27.49
N TYR A 461 2.93 -18.53 26.33
CA TYR A 461 3.06 -19.34 25.12
C TYR A 461 4.41 -20.07 25.02
N PHE A 462 5.36 -19.78 25.91
CA PHE A 462 6.66 -20.46 25.96
C PHE A 462 6.60 -21.62 26.96
N THR A 463 5.87 -22.67 26.61
CA THR A 463 5.53 -23.79 27.52
C THR A 463 6.42 -25.02 27.36
N GLU A 464 7.22 -25.05 26.30
CA GLU A 464 8.02 -26.21 25.92
C GLU A 464 9.18 -26.45 26.89
N SER A 465 9.41 -27.72 27.24
CA SER A 465 10.48 -28.09 28.15
C SER A 465 11.87 -27.81 27.56
N ALA A 466 12.86 -27.66 28.44
CA ALA A 466 14.27 -27.57 28.06
C ALA A 466 14.78 -28.80 27.28
N ALA A 467 14.09 -29.95 27.34
CA ALA A 467 14.38 -31.13 26.53
C ALA A 467 13.73 -31.08 25.14
N THR A 468 12.54 -30.46 25.02
CA THR A 468 11.79 -30.37 23.76
C THR A 468 12.40 -29.37 22.79
N VAL A 469 12.86 -28.21 23.30
CA VAL A 469 13.38 -27.13 22.46
C VAL A 469 14.63 -27.55 21.64
N PRO A 470 15.66 -28.20 22.22
CA PRO A 470 16.82 -28.68 21.45
C PRO A 470 16.41 -29.67 20.36
N ARG A 471 15.49 -30.61 20.67
CA ARG A 471 15.00 -31.56 19.68
C ARG A 471 14.28 -30.85 18.52
N GLY A 472 13.46 -29.84 18.84
CA GLY A 472 12.82 -29.00 17.83
C GLY A 472 13.82 -28.25 16.96
N LYS A 473 14.90 -27.71 17.55
CA LYS A 473 16.01 -27.07 16.83
C LYS A 473 16.69 -28.02 15.86
N GLU A 474 16.96 -29.27 16.25
CA GLU A 474 17.51 -30.29 15.34
C GLU A 474 16.58 -30.56 14.15
N VAL A 475 15.30 -30.83 14.42
CA VAL A 475 14.30 -31.09 13.37
C VAL A 475 14.22 -29.89 12.41
N PHE A 476 14.18 -28.67 12.95
CA PHE A 476 14.15 -27.45 12.16
C PHE A 476 15.40 -27.33 11.29
N ALA A 477 16.60 -27.53 11.84
CA ALA A 477 17.86 -27.47 11.11
C ALA A 477 17.87 -28.44 9.91
N GLU A 478 17.44 -29.67 10.10
CA GLU A 478 17.57 -30.68 9.06
C GLU A 478 16.43 -30.67 8.02
N ARG A 479 15.24 -30.23 8.41
CA ARG A 479 14.02 -30.38 7.60
C ARG A 479 13.40 -29.06 7.13
N CYS A 480 13.63 -27.96 7.85
CA CYS A 480 12.92 -26.70 7.63
C CYS A 480 13.85 -25.55 7.21
N ALA A 481 15.03 -25.44 7.83
CA ALA A 481 15.89 -24.26 7.73
C ALA A 481 16.40 -23.95 6.33
N ARG A 482 16.53 -24.98 5.47
CA ARG A 482 16.89 -24.81 4.04
C ARG A 482 15.92 -23.89 3.26
N CYS A 483 14.68 -23.77 3.71
CA CYS A 483 13.70 -22.85 3.10
C CYS A 483 13.36 -21.69 4.05
N HIS A 484 13.31 -21.99 5.35
CA HIS A 484 12.81 -21.11 6.41
C HIS A 484 13.92 -20.49 7.26
N SER A 485 15.11 -20.24 6.71
CA SER A 485 16.14 -19.49 7.41
C SER A 485 16.92 -18.57 6.49
N SER A 486 17.12 -17.36 6.99
CA SER A 486 18.01 -16.34 6.41
C SER A 486 19.47 -16.59 6.79
N LYS A 487 19.73 -17.37 7.85
CA LYS A 487 21.07 -17.80 8.28
C LYS A 487 21.36 -19.20 7.76
N LEU A 488 22.05 -19.29 6.62
CA LEU A 488 22.47 -20.56 6.02
C LEU A 488 23.99 -20.75 6.19
N PRO A 489 24.49 -22.00 6.15
CA PRO A 489 25.91 -22.26 5.95
C PRO A 489 26.43 -21.57 4.68
N ASP A 490 27.73 -21.28 4.63
CA ASP A 490 28.34 -20.71 3.45
C ASP A 490 28.10 -21.60 2.23
N LEU A 491 27.71 -20.95 1.12
CA LEU A 491 27.43 -21.65 -0.12
C LEU A 491 28.74 -22.20 -0.71
N PRO A 492 28.80 -23.50 -1.04
CA PRO A 492 29.88 -24.04 -1.86
C PRO A 492 30.01 -23.26 -3.17
N SER A 493 31.24 -23.08 -3.66
CA SER A 493 31.51 -22.35 -4.91
C SER A 493 30.78 -22.90 -6.14
N ALA A 494 30.43 -24.19 -6.13
CA ALA A 494 29.64 -24.83 -7.20
C ALA A 494 28.15 -24.45 -7.20
N ILE A 495 27.66 -23.76 -6.16
CA ILE A 495 26.25 -23.38 -6.01
C ILE A 495 26.11 -21.88 -6.24
N ASP A 496 25.85 -21.52 -7.49
CA ASP A 496 25.65 -20.14 -7.94
C ASP A 496 24.17 -19.74 -7.84
N LEU A 497 23.75 -19.31 -6.64
CA LEU A 497 22.40 -18.77 -6.43
C LEU A 497 22.25 -17.32 -6.92
N GLU A 498 23.35 -16.59 -7.06
CA GLU A 498 23.30 -15.20 -7.53
C GLU A 498 22.79 -15.09 -8.94
N ASN A 499 23.23 -15.98 -9.83
CA ASN A 499 22.74 -16.00 -11.20
C ASN A 499 21.63 -17.05 -11.42
N ALA A 500 20.92 -17.45 -10.36
CA ALA A 500 19.81 -18.40 -10.43
C ALA A 500 18.47 -17.70 -10.71
N ASN A 501 18.39 -16.92 -11.79
CA ASN A 501 17.18 -16.20 -12.22
C ASN A 501 16.89 -16.33 -13.73
N GLY A 502 17.67 -17.15 -14.45
CA GLY A 502 17.57 -17.35 -15.89
C GLY A 502 16.91 -18.67 -16.31
N PRO A 503 16.99 -19.03 -17.60
CA PRO A 503 16.42 -20.28 -18.13
C PRO A 503 16.94 -21.56 -17.46
N ASP A 504 18.14 -21.51 -16.85
CA ASP A 504 18.79 -22.61 -16.14
C ASP A 504 18.44 -22.66 -14.64
N TYR A 505 17.50 -21.84 -14.18
CA TYR A 505 17.10 -21.73 -12.78
C TYR A 505 16.84 -23.08 -12.10
N LEU A 506 16.13 -24.01 -12.75
CA LEU A 506 15.84 -25.32 -12.15
C LEU A 506 17.10 -26.15 -11.91
N THR A 507 18.10 -26.05 -12.79
CA THR A 507 19.39 -26.73 -12.61
C THR A 507 20.12 -26.19 -11.38
N LYS A 508 20.20 -24.86 -11.26
CA LYS A 508 20.83 -24.18 -10.12
C LYS A 508 20.09 -24.43 -8.81
N TRP A 509 18.76 -24.36 -8.83
CA TRP A 509 17.90 -24.71 -7.71
C TRP A 509 18.12 -26.16 -7.27
N ASN A 510 18.18 -27.12 -8.21
CA ASN A 510 18.38 -28.53 -7.88
C ASN A 510 19.76 -28.80 -7.28
N ALA A 511 20.80 -28.08 -7.70
CA ALA A 511 22.13 -28.15 -7.08
C ALA A 511 22.07 -27.71 -5.61
N TYR A 512 21.45 -26.56 -5.32
CA TYR A 512 21.19 -26.11 -3.96
C TYR A 512 20.34 -27.11 -3.16
N TRP A 513 19.23 -27.57 -3.75
CA TRP A 513 18.31 -28.49 -3.10
C TRP A 513 18.98 -29.81 -2.73
N ASN A 514 19.86 -30.34 -3.57
CA ASN A 514 20.58 -31.57 -3.28
C ASN A 514 21.69 -31.36 -2.25
N TRP A 515 22.42 -30.24 -2.31
CA TRP A 515 23.41 -29.90 -1.29
C TRP A 515 22.79 -29.78 0.11
N THR A 516 21.62 -29.15 0.23
CA THR A 516 20.92 -29.04 1.52
C THR A 516 20.48 -30.38 2.12
N LYS A 517 20.53 -31.49 1.35
CA LYS A 517 20.25 -32.85 1.84
C LYS A 517 21.50 -33.59 2.35
N THR A 518 22.69 -33.07 2.08
CA THR A 518 23.96 -33.67 2.51
C THR A 518 24.11 -33.60 4.03
N ASP A 519 24.87 -34.54 4.60
CA ASP A 519 25.11 -34.54 6.05
C ASP A 519 26.02 -33.41 6.50
N GLY A 520 26.90 -32.92 5.62
CA GLY A 520 27.70 -31.72 5.86
C GLY A 520 26.83 -30.48 6.09
N PHE A 521 25.90 -30.20 5.17
CA PHE A 521 24.93 -29.11 5.34
C PHE A 521 24.12 -29.26 6.64
N LYS A 522 23.59 -30.47 6.91
CA LYS A 522 22.80 -30.71 8.12
C LYS A 522 23.62 -30.49 9.39
N ALA A 523 24.89 -30.89 9.41
CA ALA A 523 25.78 -30.68 10.55
C ALA A 523 26.03 -29.18 10.79
N ASP A 524 26.35 -28.43 9.73
CA ASP A 524 26.56 -26.98 9.83
C ASP A 524 25.29 -26.24 10.22
N MET A 525 24.16 -26.61 9.64
CA MET A 525 22.88 -26.01 9.97
C MET A 525 22.47 -26.31 11.41
N ARG A 526 22.71 -27.54 11.93
CA ARG A 526 22.49 -27.85 13.35
C ARG A 526 23.31 -26.94 14.26
N ARG A 527 24.60 -26.75 13.95
CA ARG A 527 25.48 -25.84 14.68
C ARG A 527 24.94 -24.40 14.67
N LEU A 528 24.49 -23.90 13.51
CA LEU A 528 23.88 -22.57 13.40
C LEU A 528 22.60 -22.44 14.22
N VAL A 529 21.66 -23.39 14.11
CA VAL A 529 20.36 -23.33 14.81
C VAL A 529 20.53 -23.45 16.34
N MET A 530 21.54 -24.19 16.78
CA MET A 530 21.82 -24.34 18.21
C MET A 530 22.41 -23.09 18.84
N ALA A 531 23.06 -22.21 18.08
CA ALA A 531 23.61 -20.96 18.59
C ALA A 531 22.54 -20.06 19.23
N ASP A 532 22.92 -19.35 20.29
CA ASP A 532 22.01 -18.48 21.05
C ASP A 532 21.53 -17.28 20.22
N ASP A 533 22.37 -16.81 19.29
CA ASP A 533 22.08 -15.69 18.40
C ASP A 533 21.36 -16.13 17.10
N PHE A 534 20.97 -17.41 16.95
CA PHE A 534 20.38 -17.91 15.70
C PHE A 534 19.17 -17.09 15.22
N ARG A 535 18.38 -16.55 16.15
CA ARG A 535 17.19 -15.73 15.83
C ARG A 535 17.52 -14.27 15.48
N LYS A 536 18.67 -13.76 15.93
CA LYS A 536 19.12 -12.39 15.62
C LYS A 536 19.33 -12.28 14.10
N ASP A 537 18.81 -11.23 13.46
CA ASP A 537 18.95 -10.98 12.01
C ASP A 537 18.45 -12.13 11.11
N ASN A 538 17.60 -13.03 11.62
CA ASN A 538 17.09 -14.18 10.89
C ASN A 538 15.57 -14.04 10.70
N TYR A 539 15.16 -13.60 9.50
CA TYR A 539 13.75 -13.43 9.13
C TYR A 539 12.99 -14.76 8.98
N LEU A 540 13.69 -15.89 9.11
CA LEU A 540 13.13 -17.23 8.94
C LEU A 540 12.56 -17.47 7.53
N SER A 541 13.22 -16.88 6.54
CA SER A 541 13.04 -17.11 5.10
C SER A 541 14.39 -17.10 4.41
N SER A 542 14.61 -18.01 3.48
CA SER A 542 15.82 -18.03 2.66
C SER A 542 15.87 -16.92 1.60
N GLU A 543 14.76 -16.20 1.37
CA GLU A 543 14.58 -15.22 0.27
C GLU A 543 14.85 -15.80 -1.14
N LEU A 544 14.90 -17.12 -1.27
CA LEU A 544 15.02 -17.79 -2.57
C LEU A 544 13.65 -17.87 -3.23
N ARG A 545 13.61 -17.66 -4.56
CA ARG A 545 12.46 -18.09 -5.35
C ARG A 545 12.39 -19.62 -5.25
N VAL A 546 11.23 -20.15 -4.89
CA VAL A 546 11.00 -21.60 -4.76
C VAL A 546 10.07 -22.07 -5.89
N PRO A 547 10.46 -23.08 -6.69
CA PRO A 547 9.64 -23.55 -7.80
C PRO A 547 8.29 -24.07 -7.30
N VAL A 548 7.21 -23.80 -8.03
CA VAL A 548 5.86 -24.26 -7.65
C VAL A 548 5.79 -25.79 -7.57
N ALA A 549 6.47 -26.50 -8.46
CA ALA A 549 6.57 -27.97 -8.44
C ALA A 549 7.15 -28.51 -7.11
N ALA A 550 8.05 -27.75 -6.46
CA ALA A 550 8.60 -28.12 -5.16
C ALA A 550 7.60 -27.95 -4.01
N ARG A 551 6.51 -27.18 -4.20
CA ARG A 551 5.42 -27.01 -3.22
C ARG A 551 4.35 -28.08 -3.32
N HIS A 552 4.16 -28.70 -4.50
CA HIS A 552 3.11 -29.71 -4.74
C HIS A 552 3.54 -31.16 -4.48
N GLN A 553 4.82 -31.42 -4.20
CA GLN A 553 5.31 -32.76 -3.81
C GLN A 553 4.81 -33.25 -2.43
N ARG A 554 3.82 -32.60 -1.81
CA ARG A 554 3.19 -33.04 -0.54
C ARG A 554 1.70 -33.36 -0.61
N VAL A 555 1.08 -33.38 -1.80
CA VAL A 555 -0.35 -33.76 -1.95
C VAL A 555 -0.53 -35.14 -2.61
N GLN A 556 0.55 -35.80 -3.03
CA GLN A 556 0.51 -37.18 -3.52
C GLN A 556 1.72 -37.96 -2.98
N SER A 557 1.63 -38.36 -1.71
CA SER A 557 2.36 -39.52 -1.16
C SER A 557 1.57 -40.07 0.02
#